data_AF-A0A0W0VXT8-F1
#
_entry.id   AF-A0A0W0VXT8-F1
#
_cell.length_a   1.000
_cell.length_b   1.000
_cell.length_c   1.000
_cell.angle_alpha   90.00
_cell.angle_beta   90.00
_cell.angle_gamma   90.00
#
_symmetry.space_group_name_H-M   'P 1'
#
loop_
_entity.id
_entity.type
_entity.pdbx_description
1 polymer ?
#
loop_
_entity_poly.entity_id
_entity_poly.type
_entity_poly.pdbx_seq_one_letter_code
_entity_poly.pdbx_strand_id
1 'polypeptide(L)' 'MITEVQITRNALKDLKRTPKYLQEKFRAWVVAVNHVGLEETRKRPGWHDEPLLGEKARDPFV' A
#
# COMPACT_ATOMS: atom_id res chain seq x y z
N MET A 1 10.15 -11.53 -2.27
CA MET A 1 9.86 -10.36 -3.11
C MET A 1 8.38 -10.31 -3.43
N ILE A 2 7.66 -9.31 -2.90
CA ILE A 2 6.24 -9.07 -3.21
C ILE A 2 6.17 -7.99 -4.28
N THR A 3 5.52 -8.27 -5.41
CA THR A 3 5.45 -7.36 -6.59
C THR A 3 4.04 -7.25 -7.17
N GLU A 4 3.04 -7.77 -6.47
CA GLU A 4 1.65 -7.73 -6.92
C GLU A 4 0.77 -7.24 -5.78
N VAL A 5 -0.07 -6.25 -6.07
CA VAL A 5 -1.05 -5.72 -5.13
C VAL A 5 -2.44 -6.23 -5.50
N GLN A 6 -3.02 -7.07 -4.65
CA GLN A 6 -4.39 -7.54 -4.79
C GLN A 6 -5.36 -6.54 -4.14
N ILE A 7 -6.29 -5.98 -4.92
CA ILE A 7 -7.26 -4.99 -4.44
C ILE A 7 -8.67 -5.53 -4.56
N THR A 8 -9.37 -5.60 -3.42
CA THR A 8 -10.77 -6.05 -3.41
C THR A 8 -11.71 -5.00 -3.96
N ARG A 9 -12.91 -5.43 -4.40
CA ARG A 9 -13.96 -4.50 -4.86
C ARG A 9 -14.38 -3.50 -3.77
N ASN A 10 -14.36 -3.89 -2.50
CA ASN A 10 -14.70 -3.01 -1.39
C ASN A 10 -13.62 -1.93 -1.19
N ALA A 11 -12.34 -2.33 -1.18
CA ALA A 11 -11.23 -1.38 -1.12
C ALA A 11 -11.28 -0.35 -2.28
N LEU A 12 -11.64 -0.77 -3.50
CA LEU A 12 -11.83 0.16 -4.62
C LEU A 12 -12.98 1.15 -4.40
N LYS A 13 -14.08 0.71 -3.76
CA LYS A 13 -15.21 1.60 -3.41
C LYS A 13 -14.79 2.60 -2.35
N ASP A 14 -14.07 2.15 -1.32
CA ASP A 14 -13.59 3.02 -0.24
C ASP A 14 -12.58 4.03 -0.76
N LEU A 15 -11.66 3.62 -1.64
CA LEU A 15 -10.69 4.49 -2.29
C LEU A 15 -11.38 5.64 -3.05
N LYS A 16 -12.50 5.36 -3.76
CA LYS A 16 -13.26 6.39 -4.50
C LYS A 16 -13.87 7.44 -3.59
N ARG A 17 -14.10 7.14 -2.30
CA ARG A 17 -14.63 8.08 -1.30
C ARG A 17 -13.54 8.97 -0.70
N THR A 18 -12.27 8.65 -0.91
CA THR A 18 -11.14 9.45 -0.43
C THR A 18 -10.87 10.66 -1.34
N PRO A 19 -10.27 11.75 -0.82
CA PRO A 19 -9.76 12.85 -1.63
C PRO A 19 -8.86 12.39 -2.79
N LYS A 20 -8.97 13.09 -3.93
CA LYS A 20 -8.25 12.74 -5.18
C LYS A 20 -6.75 12.56 -4.99
N TYR A 21 -6.10 13.41 -4.19
CA TYR A 21 -4.67 13.34 -3.94
C TYR A 21 -4.26 12.04 -3.20
N LEU A 22 -5.13 11.46 -2.37
CA LEU A 22 -4.86 10.17 -1.73
C LEU A 22 -4.97 9.02 -2.74
N GLN A 23 -5.93 9.10 -3.66
CA GLN A 23 -6.06 8.12 -4.74
C GLN A 23 -4.83 8.11 -5.65
N GLU A 24 -4.29 9.29 -5.96
CA GLU A 24 -3.07 9.45 -6.75
C GLU A 24 -1.85 8.87 -6.03
N LYS A 25 -1.68 9.17 -4.73
CA LYS A 25 -0.62 8.57 -3.90
C LYS A 25 -0.72 7.06 -3.85
N PHE A 26 -1.92 6.51 -3.64
CA PHE A 26 -2.14 5.07 -3.63
C PHE A 26 -1.78 4.44 -4.98
N ARG A 27 -2.20 5.02 -6.11
CA ARG A 27 -1.83 4.53 -7.44
C ARG A 27 -0.32 4.56 -7.68
N ALA A 28 0.34 5.65 -7.29
CA ALA A 28 1.79 5.76 -7.37
C ALA A 28 2.48 4.66 -6.54
N TRP A 29 1.93 4.34 -5.37
CA TRP A 29 2.42 3.26 -4.54
C TRP A 29 2.23 1.89 -5.18
N VAL A 30 1.05 1.58 -5.73
CA VAL A 30 0.81 0.32 -6.46
C VAL A 30 1.79 0.16 -7.63
N VAL A 31 2.00 1.24 -8.41
CA VAL A 31 2.95 1.22 -9.52
C VAL A 31 4.38 0.95 -9.03
N ALA A 32 4.80 1.57 -7.92
CA ALA A 32 6.12 1.34 -7.35
C ALA A 32 6.30 -0.12 -6.89
N VAL A 33 5.34 -0.67 -6.14
CA VAL A 33 5.39 -2.08 -5.70
C VAL A 33 5.47 -3.03 -6.89
N ASN A 34 4.68 -2.79 -7.94
CA ASN A 34 4.70 -3.64 -9.13
C ASN A 34 6.00 -3.52 -9.94
N HIS A 35 6.69 -2.38 -9.88
CA HIS A 35 7.90 -2.13 -10.67
C HIS A 35 9.19 -2.53 -9.96
N VAL A 36 9.32 -2.18 -8.67
CA VAL A 36 10.56 -2.39 -7.90
C VAL A 36 10.41 -3.35 -6.72
N GLY A 37 9.18 -3.80 -6.43
CA GLY A 37 8.87 -4.64 -5.30
C GLY A 37 8.59 -3.86 -4.01
N LEU A 38 7.86 -4.51 -3.09
CA LEU A 38 7.46 -3.92 -1.80
C LEU A 38 8.66 -3.51 -0.96
N GLU A 39 9.66 -4.38 -0.85
CA GLU A 39 10.86 -4.14 -0.02
C GLU A 39 11.63 -2.89 -0.46
N GLU A 40 11.78 -2.67 -1.76
CA GLU A 40 12.43 -1.46 -2.29
C GLU A 40 11.53 -0.23 -2.19
N THR A 41 10.22 -0.41 -2.36
CA THR A 41 9.24 0.68 -2.20
C THR A 41 9.27 1.25 -0.78
N ARG A 42 9.42 0.40 0.25
CA ARG A 42 9.51 0.80 1.67
C ARG A 42 10.72 1.66 2.00
N LYS A 43 11.80 1.59 1.21
CA LYS A 43 13.00 2.40 1.41
C LYS A 43 12.83 3.84 0.92
N ARG A 44 11.74 4.17 0.21
CA ARG A 44 11.52 5.52 -0.31
C ARG A 44 11.24 6.51 0.83
N PRO A 45 12.04 7.58 0.96
CA PRO A 45 11.83 8.57 2.02
C PRO A 45 10.49 9.29 1.85
N GLY A 46 9.80 9.55 2.97
CA GLY A 46 8.52 10.27 3.00
C GLY A 46 7.28 9.46 2.62
N TRP A 47 7.43 8.16 2.36
CA TRP A 47 6.30 7.27 2.06
C TRP A 47 5.73 6.61 3.31
N HIS A 48 6.50 6.55 4.40
CA HIS A 48 6.08 6.02 5.71
C HIS A 48 5.42 4.64 5.63
N ASP A 49 5.95 3.78 4.75
CA ASP A 49 5.49 2.40 4.52
C ASP A 49 6.31 1.39 5.35
N GLU A 50 6.82 1.82 6.51
CA GLU A 50 7.59 0.95 7.38
C GLU A 50 6.69 -0.17 7.96
N PRO A 51 7.21 -1.40 8.14
CA PRO A 51 6.44 -2.47 8.77
C PRO A 51 5.94 -2.03 10.15
N LEU A 52 4.66 -2.25 10.42
CA LEU A 52 4.11 -2.06 11.75
C LEU A 52 4.81 -3.02 12.73
N LEU A 53 5.31 -2.47 13.84
CA LEU A 53 5.98 -3.25 14.88
C LEU A 53 5.00 -3.65 16.00
N GLY A 54 5.28 -4.77 16.67
CA GLY A 54 4.58 -5.20 17.88
C GLY A 54 3.25 -5.89 17.64
N GLU A 55 2.30 -5.73 18.57
CA GLU A 55 0.99 -6.41 18.57
C GLU A 55 0.14 -6.14 17.32
N LYS A 56 0.38 -4.99 16.65
CA LYS A 56 -0.23 -4.61 15.36
C LYS A 56 0.32 -5.38 14.15
N ALA A 57 1.35 -6.20 14.32
CA ALA A 57 1.83 -7.11 13.28
C ALA A 57 1.01 -8.42 13.21
N ARG A 58 0.14 -8.68 14.19
CA ARG A 58 -0.77 -9.84 14.20
C ARG A 58 -2.14 -9.44 13.66
N ASP A 59 -2.25 -9.48 12.35
CA ASP A 59 -3.18 -10.34 11.58
C ASP A 59 -3.49 -9.66 10.24
N PRO A 60 -3.09 -10.23 9.09
CA PRO A 60 -3.48 -9.70 7.79
C PRO A 60 -4.97 -9.94 7.44
N PHE A 61 -5.74 -10.69 8.26
CA PHE A 61 -7.11 -11.10 7.95
C PHE A 61 -8.08 -11.24 9.15
N VAL A 62 -7.80 -10.68 10.33
CA VAL A 62 -8.74 -10.63 11.48
C VAL A 62 -9.00 -9.19 11.95
#